data_AF-A0A2M8DS75-F1
#
_entry.id   AF-A0A2M8DS75-F1
#
_cell.length_a   1.000
_cell.length_b   1.000
_cell.length_c   1.000
_cell.angle_alpha   90.00
_cell.angle_beta   90.00
_cell.angle_gamma   90.00
#
_symmetry.space_group_name_H-M   'P 1'
#
loop_
_entity.id
_entity.type
_entity.pdbx_description
1 polymer ?
#
loop_
_entity_poly.entity_id
_entity_poly.type
_entity_poly.pdbx_seq_one_letter_code
_entity_poly.pdbx_strand_id
1 'polypeptide(L)'
;VDYQLLKNANNGFPIPDLTFYIKISAQEAMRRLQLENGKAEYFEKEEKLQKIKEAYEIVIQDWPNVVIIDGERPPEEIAKDIW
;
A
#
# COMPACT_ATOMS: atom_id res chain seq x y z
N VAL A 1 15.28 -7.09 1.95
CA VAL A 1 16.04 -5.83 2.13
C VAL A 1 15.73 -5.32 3.52
N ASP A 2 16.73 -4.84 4.25
CA ASP A 2 16.57 -4.35 5.62
C ASP A 2 15.88 -2.98 5.63
N TYR A 3 14.76 -2.86 6.34
CA TYR A 3 13.99 -1.62 6.46
C TYR A 3 14.80 -0.49 7.13
N GLN A 4 15.63 -0.79 8.13
CA GLN A 4 16.42 0.24 8.82
C GLN A 4 17.47 0.85 7.89
N LEU A 5 18.09 0.03 7.03
CA LEU A 5 19.02 0.51 6.00
C LEU A 5 18.31 1.49 5.05
N LEU A 6 17.10 1.16 4.59
CA LEU A 6 16.32 2.02 3.70
C LEU A 6 15.88 3.32 4.38
N LYS A 7 15.45 3.25 5.64
CA LYS A 7 15.05 4.44 6.42
C LYS A 7 16.22 5.40 6.59
N ASN A 8 17.40 4.88 6.93
CA ASN A 8 18.61 5.67 7.10
C ASN A 8 19.08 6.32 5.79
N ALA A 9 18.98 5.60 4.67
CA ALA A 9 19.32 6.14 3.34
C ALA A 9 18.40 7.30 2.91
N ASN A 10 17.18 7.36 3.44
CA ASN A 10 16.23 8.44 3.20
C ASN A 10 16.26 9.52 4.29
N ASN A 11 17.25 9.51 5.18
CA ASN A 11 17.38 10.54 6.20
C ASN A 11 17.73 11.89 5.57
N GLY A 12 17.12 12.97 6.05
CA GLY A 12 17.35 14.34 5.57
C GLY A 12 16.42 14.78 4.43
N PHE A 13 15.54 13.91 3.92
CA PHE A 13 14.45 14.34 3.03
C PHE A 13 13.33 15.02 3.82
N PRO A 14 12.61 15.99 3.21
CA PRO A 14 11.47 16.62 3.85
C PRO A 14 10.40 15.61 4.25
N ILE A 15 9.84 15.78 5.45
CA ILE A 15 8.70 15.00 5.91
C ILE A 15 7.42 15.65 5.35
N PRO A 16 6.55 14.89 4.67
CA PRO A 16 5.28 15.43 4.18
C PRO A 16 4.39 15.94 5.32
N ASP A 17 3.68 17.05 5.09
CA ASP A 17 2.65 17.55 6.00
C ASP A 17 1.43 16.61 6.09
N LEU A 18 1.18 15.85 5.03
CA LEU A 18 0.07 14.89 4.94
C LEU A 18 0.43 13.78 3.95
N THR A 19 0.23 12.53 4.35
CA THR A 19 0.42 11.33 3.51
C THR A 19 -0.82 10.46 3.58
N PHE A 20 -1.39 10.08 2.44
CA PHE A 20 -2.50 9.13 2.39
C PHE A 20 -1.98 7.72 2.14
N TYR A 21 -2.32 6.79 3.03
CA TYR A 21 -2.12 5.37 2.83
C TYR A 21 -3.44 4.70 2.48
N ILE A 22 -3.63 4.37 1.20
CA ILE A 22 -4.80 3.64 0.72
C ILE A 22 -4.62 2.16 1.06
N LYS A 23 -5.28 1.72 2.12
CA LYS A 23 -5.21 0.35 2.61
C LYS A 23 -6.15 -0.52 1.79
N ILE A 24 -5.59 -1.50 1.08
CA ILE A 24 -6.35 -2.42 0.22
C ILE A 24 -5.80 -3.84 0.38
N SER A 25 -6.67 -4.83 0.29
CA SER A 25 -6.29 -6.25 0.28
C SER A 25 -5.61 -6.64 -1.04
N ALA A 26 -4.76 -7.68 -0.99
CA ALA A 26 -4.15 -8.26 -2.18
C ALA A 26 -5.22 -8.75 -3.18
N GLN A 27 -6.30 -9.35 -2.66
CA GLN A 27 -7.43 -9.83 -3.46
C GLN A 27 -8.12 -8.69 -4.22
N GLU A 28 -8.45 -7.59 -3.55
CA GLU A 28 -9.10 -6.45 -4.20
C GLU A 28 -8.16 -5.76 -5.21
N ALA A 29 -6.86 -5.67 -4.90
CA ALA A 29 -5.86 -5.17 -5.85
C ALA A 29 -5.77 -6.06 -7.11
N MET A 30 -5.77 -7.39 -6.96
CA MET A 30 -5.81 -8.33 -8.09
C MET A 30 -7.08 -8.16 -8.92
N ARG A 31 -8.24 -8.03 -8.26
CA ARG A 31 -9.54 -7.78 -8.91
C ARG A 31 -9.51 -6.50 -9.75
N ARG A 32 -8.97 -5.40 -9.21
CA ARG A 32 -8.87 -4.11 -9.92
C ARG A 32 -7.92 -4.13 -11.10
N LEU A 33 -6.82 -4.87 -11.00
CA LEU A 33 -5.86 -5.02 -12.09
C LEU A 33 -6.38 -5.93 -13.22
N GLN A 34 -7.58 -6.52 -13.07
CA GLN A 34 -8.19 -7.44 -14.04
C GLN A 34 -7.22 -8.58 -14.42
N LEU A 35 -6.40 -9.02 -13.47
CA LEU A 35 -5.38 -10.03 -13.71
C LEU A 35 -6.03 -11.41 -13.76
N GLU A 36 -6.66 -11.75 -14.88
CA GLU A 36 -7.07 -13.11 -15.23
C GLU A 36 -5.95 -13.82 -15.98
N ASN A 37 -4.79 -13.98 -15.34
CA ASN A 37 -3.75 -14.87 -15.84
C ASN A 37 -3.92 -16.24 -15.16
N GLY A 38 -3.36 -17.30 -15.76
CA GLY A 38 -3.53 -18.68 -15.28
C GLY A 38 -3.28 -18.81 -13.77
N LYS A 39 -4.01 -19.73 -13.11
CA LYS A 39 -4.09 -19.85 -11.64
C LYS A 39 -2.74 -19.73 -10.90
N ALA A 40 -1.66 -20.33 -11.41
CA ALA A 40 -0.35 -20.27 -10.78
C ALA A 40 0.21 -18.83 -10.72
N GLU A 41 0.12 -18.09 -11.84
CA GLU A 41 0.58 -16.70 -11.91
C GLU A 41 -0.31 -15.78 -11.05
N TYR A 42 -1.61 -16.09 -10.95
CA TYR A 42 -2.52 -15.39 -10.05
C TYR A 42 -2.08 -15.53 -8.58
N PHE A 43 -1.84 -16.75 -8.10
CA PHE A 43 -1.40 -17.00 -6.72
C PHE A 43 -0.04 -16.36 -6.42
N GLU A 44 0.93 -16.48 -7.32
CA GLU A 44 2.24 -15.84 -7.14
C GLU A 44 2.13 -14.31 -7.01
N LYS A 45 1.25 -13.69 -7.80
CA LYS A 45 1.01 -12.25 -7.73
C LYS A 45 0.29 -11.86 -6.45
N GLU A 46 -0.73 -12.61 -6.04
CA GLU A 46 -1.47 -12.35 -4.79
C GLU A 46 -0.54 -12.44 -3.56
N GLU A 47 0.27 -13.50 -3.46
CA GLU A 47 1.25 -13.64 -2.36
C GLU A 47 2.26 -12.49 -2.34
N LYS A 48 2.70 -12.04 -3.53
CA LYS A 48 3.60 -10.89 -3.64
C LYS A 48 2.93 -9.61 -3.16
N LEU A 49 1.68 -9.36 -3.55
CA LEU A 49 0.92 -8.19 -3.11
C LEU A 49 0.66 -8.22 -1.60
N GLN A 50 0.40 -9.40 -1.03
CA GLN A 50 0.24 -9.57 0.42
C GLN A 50 1.52 -9.19 1.18
N LYS A 51 2.69 -9.65 0.72
CA LYS A 51 4.00 -9.26 1.31
C LYS A 51 4.27 -7.77 1.19
N ILE A 52 3.88 -7.16 0.07
CA ILE A 52 4.00 -5.70 -0.13
C ILE A 52 3.10 -4.96 0.86
N LYS A 53 1.83 -5.38 1.00
CA LYS A 53 0.89 -4.80 1.98
C LYS A 53 1.47 -4.84 3.40
N GLU A 54 1.95 -6.00 3.84
CA GLU A 54 2.54 -6.18 5.18
C GLU A 54 3.77 -5.29 5.38
N ALA A 55 4.64 -5.17 4.37
CA ALA A 55 5.79 -4.28 4.43
C ALA A 55 5.36 -2.81 4.60
N TYR A 56 4.36 -2.35 3.85
CA TYR A 56 3.83 -1.00 4.03
C TYR A 56 3.19 -0.80 5.40
N GLU A 57 2.42 -1.77 5.91
CA GLU A 57 1.81 -1.71 7.25
C GLU A 57 2.85 -1.57 8.37
N ILE A 58 4.06 -2.13 8.18
CA ILE A 58 5.20 -1.91 9.09
C ILE A 58 5.77 -0.51 8.90
N VAL A 59 6.02 -0.08 7.65
CA VAL A 59 6.62 1.22 7.35
C VAL A 59 5.75 2.35 7.91
N ILE A 60 4.44 2.36 7.65
CA ILE A 60 3.57 3.48 8.02
C ILE A 60 3.47 3.73 9.54
N GLN A 61 3.79 2.74 10.38
CA GLN A 61 3.79 2.90 11.84
C GLN A 61 4.90 3.84 12.33
N ASP A 62 5.96 3.98 11.53
CA ASP A 62 7.16 4.75 11.86
C ASP A 62 7.13 6.20 11.35
N TRP A 63 6.11 6.59 10.58
CA TRP A 63 6.02 7.89 9.93
C TRP A 63 4.85 8.72 10.48
N PRO A 64 5.06 10.02 10.73
CA PRO A 64 4.00 10.92 11.14
C PRO A 64 3.09 11.29 9.96
N ASN A 65 1.97 11.96 10.26
CA ASN A 65 1.08 12.58 9.28
C ASN A 65 0.46 11.62 8.25
N VAL A 66 0.32 10.33 8.61
CA VAL A 66 -0.31 9.33 7.75
C VAL A 66 -1.80 9.22 8.05
N VAL A 67 -2.64 9.44 7.04
CA VAL A 67 -4.08 9.15 7.07
C VAL A 67 -4.32 7.83 6.35
N ILE A 68 -4.87 6.85 7.06
CA ILE A 68 -5.24 5.56 6.50
C ILE A 68 -6.62 5.68 5.88
N ILE A 69 -6.72 5.41 4.59
CA ILE A 69 -7.97 5.43 3.83
C ILE A 69 -8.35 4.00 3.48
N ASP A 70 -9.63 3.65 3.68
CA ASP A 70 -10.18 2.37 3.25
C ASP A 70 -10.26 2.32 1.71
N GLY A 71 -9.37 1.52 1.13
CA GLY A 71 -9.22 1.29 -0.29
C GLY A 71 -10.12 0.20 -0.87
N GLU A 72 -10.92 -0.49 -0.05
CA GLU A 72 -11.90 -1.48 -0.51
C GLU A 72 -13.12 -0.82 -1.17
N ARG A 73 -13.35 0.47 -0.90
CA ARG A 73 -14.46 1.25 -1.45
C ARG A 73 -14.28 1.59 -2.93
N PRO A 74 -15.38 1.92 -3.64
CA PRO A 74 -15.30 2.48 -4.99
C PRO A 74 -14.46 3.77 -5.05
N PRO A 75 -13.75 4.04 -6.17
CA PRO A 75 -12.92 5.24 -6.31
C PRO A 75 -13.64 6.55 -6.01
N GLU A 76 -14.93 6.66 -6.34
CA GLU A 76 -15.75 7.85 -6.13
C GLU A 76 -15.98 8.13 -4.64
N GLU A 77 -16.05 7.10 -3.80
CA GLU A 77 -16.17 7.24 -2.35
C GLU A 77 -14.81 7.55 -1.72
N ILE A 78 -13.73 6.91 -2.18
CA ILE A 78 -12.36 7.18 -1.72
C ILE A 78 -11.99 8.64 -1.98
N ALA A 79 -12.38 9.20 -3.12
CA ALA A 79 -12.07 10.58 -3.48
C ALA A 79 -12.59 11.61 -2.46
N LYS A 80 -13.72 11.32 -1.80
CA LYS A 80 -14.33 12.19 -0.77
C LYS A 80 -13.51 12.28 0.52
N ASP A 81 -12.61 11.34 0.76
CA ASP A 81 -11.71 11.36 1.92
C ASP A 81 -10.47 12.22 1.66
N ILE A 82 -10.21 12.60 0.41
CA ILE A 82 -9.01 13.31 -0.04
C ILE A 82 -9.33 14.77 -0.42
N TRP A 83 -10.51 15.02 -0.99
CA TRP A 83 -10.91 16.28 -1.62
C TRP A 83 -11.95 17.06 -0.83
#